data_AF-F0SGS9-F1
#
_entry.id   AF-F0SGS9-F1
#
_cell.length_a   1.000
_cell.length_b   1.000
_cell.length_c   1.000
_cell.angle_alpha   90.00
_cell.angle_beta   90.00
_cell.angle_gamma   90.00
#
_symmetry.space_group_name_H-M   'P 1'
#
loop_
_entity.id
_entity.type
_entity.pdbx_description
1 polymer ?
#
loop_
_entity_poly.entity_id
_entity_poly.type
_entity_poly.pdbx_seq_one_letter_code
_entity_poly.pdbx_strand_id
1 'polypeptide(L)'
;MGKRDRYRDHVDPEYRRWGRTHHSFPGVDECARLIVDRKVTGAWADIIAYELAENARNHYDELIDAFRRHEPDDVALYVMMALEMAVLPGSVDFLAGVLRNGNATFRPYAERALKAIDTKESRTALFNATVAEPCGEREPPMTRDLKS
;
A
#
# COMPACT_ATOMS: atom_id res chain seq x y z
N MET A 1 16.97 22.05 -0.74
CA MET A 1 16.06 22.45 0.36
C MET A 1 15.92 21.29 1.31
N GLY A 2 16.12 21.49 2.61
CA GLY A 2 15.98 20.42 3.59
C GLY A 2 14.49 20.08 3.81
N LYS A 3 14.18 18.85 4.25
CA LYS A 3 12.79 18.46 4.58
C LYS A 3 12.09 19.44 5.53
N ARG A 4 12.85 20.06 6.45
CA ARG A 4 12.37 21.12 7.36
C ARG A 4 11.82 22.36 6.65
N ASP A 5 12.46 22.78 5.55
CA ASP A 5 12.00 23.95 4.78
C ASP A 5 10.68 23.61 4.06
N ARG A 6 10.55 22.37 3.58
CA ARG A 6 9.36 21.88 2.88
C ARG A 6 8.10 21.91 3.75
N TYR A 7 8.16 21.47 5.01
CA TYR A 7 6.98 21.50 5.88
C TYR A 7 6.64 22.92 6.35
N ARG A 8 7.66 23.75 6.63
CA ARG A 8 7.47 25.12 7.12
C ARG A 8 6.75 25.99 6.09
N ASP A 9 7.12 25.83 4.83
CA ASP A 9 6.60 26.64 3.73
C ASP A 9 5.41 25.98 3.00
N HIS A 10 4.94 24.82 3.46
CA HIS A 10 3.83 24.10 2.84
C HIS A 10 2.54 24.94 2.88
N VAL A 11 1.73 24.92 1.82
CA VAL A 11 0.48 25.70 1.75
C VAL A 11 -0.57 25.17 2.74
N ASP A 12 -0.57 23.85 2.96
CA ASP A 12 -1.46 23.18 3.91
C ASP A 12 -1.02 23.40 5.38
N PRO A 13 -1.88 23.96 6.25
CA PRO A 13 -1.58 24.15 7.67
C PRO A 13 -1.36 22.84 8.44
N GLU A 14 -1.90 21.70 7.99
CA GLU A 14 -1.70 20.40 8.64
C GLU A 14 -0.30 19.84 8.38
N TYR A 15 0.25 20.03 7.17
CA TYR A 15 1.67 19.73 6.90
C TYR A 15 2.61 20.58 7.76
N ARG A 16 2.25 21.84 8.04
CA ARG A 16 3.02 22.70 8.98
C ARG A 16 2.90 22.21 10.42
N ARG A 17 1.72 21.72 10.84
CA ARG A 17 1.52 21.13 12.18
C ARG A 17 2.34 19.85 12.31
N TRP A 18 2.28 18.97 11.32
CA TRP A 18 3.10 17.77 11.24
C TRP A 18 4.59 18.10 11.38
N GLY A 19 5.13 19.00 10.57
CA GLY A 19 6.56 19.37 10.61
C GLY A 19 7.02 20.02 11.93
N ARG A 20 6.10 20.57 12.73
CA ARG A 20 6.38 21.05 14.09
C ARG A 20 6.46 19.91 15.10
N THR A 21 5.61 18.89 14.96
CA THR A 21 5.61 17.71 15.83
C THR A 21 6.73 16.73 15.47
N HIS A 22 6.92 16.50 14.17
CA HIS A 22 7.88 15.56 13.59
C HIS A 22 8.85 16.32 12.69
N HIS A 23 10.02 16.68 13.24
CA HIS A 23 11.05 17.42 12.50
C HIS A 23 11.78 16.59 11.43
N SER A 24 11.61 15.27 11.47
CA SER A 24 12.16 14.27 10.55
C SER A 24 11.17 13.10 10.43
N PHE A 25 11.42 12.20 9.49
CA PHE A 25 10.66 10.96 9.38
C PHE A 25 10.68 10.22 10.74
N PRO A 26 9.51 9.94 11.34
CA PRO A 26 9.45 9.36 12.68
C PRO A 26 9.75 7.86 12.72
N GLY A 27 9.85 7.20 11.57
CA GLY A 27 10.04 5.74 11.45
C GLY A 27 8.74 5.01 11.14
N VAL A 28 8.85 3.78 10.61
CA VAL A 28 7.70 2.99 10.18
C VAL A 28 6.80 2.58 11.35
N ASP A 29 7.39 2.17 12.47
CA ASP A 29 6.65 1.76 13.67
C ASP A 29 5.82 2.91 14.27
N GLU A 30 6.37 4.13 14.29
CA GLU A 30 5.63 5.29 14.80
C GLU A 30 4.50 5.69 13.86
N CYS A 31 4.71 5.63 12.54
CA CYS A 31 3.64 5.80 11.56
C CYS A 31 2.53 4.76 11.75
N ALA A 32 2.88 3.48 11.93
CA ALA A 32 1.92 2.42 12.20
C ALA A 32 1.15 2.67 13.51
N ARG A 33 1.85 3.07 14.58
CA ARG A 33 1.23 3.42 15.87
C ARG A 33 0.21 4.56 15.72
N LEU A 34 0.56 5.60 14.97
CA LEU A 34 -0.34 6.72 14.72
C LEU A 34 -1.61 6.26 13.98
N ILE A 35 -1.47 5.44 12.94
CA ILE A 35 -2.58 4.86 12.17
C ILE A 35 -3.50 4.03 13.08
N VAL A 36 -2.93 3.09 13.85
CA VAL A 36 -3.69 2.21 14.76
C VAL A 36 -4.46 3.00 15.82
N ASP A 37 -3.83 4.04 16.39
CA ASP A 37 -4.47 4.91 17.38
C ASP A 37 -5.64 5.74 16.80
N ARG A 38 -5.93 5.63 15.49
CA ARG A 38 -6.89 6.47 14.74
C ARG A 38 -6.66 7.96 14.91
N LYS A 39 -5.43 8.34 15.26
CA LYS A 39 -5.01 9.74 15.41
C LYS A 39 -4.76 10.42 14.06
N VAL A 40 -4.87 9.65 12.97
CA VAL A 40 -4.58 10.08 11.62
C VAL A 40 -5.84 9.97 10.78
N THR A 41 -6.55 11.07 10.62
CA THR A 41 -7.67 11.19 9.68
C THR A 41 -7.44 12.40 8.78
N GLY A 42 -8.01 12.36 7.57
CA GLY A 42 -7.85 13.43 6.58
C GLY A 42 -6.39 13.68 6.21
N ALA A 43 -5.96 14.94 6.17
CA ALA A 43 -4.64 15.35 5.68
C ALA A 43 -3.45 14.64 6.36
N TRP A 44 -3.56 14.24 7.63
CA TRP A 44 -2.48 13.54 8.31
C TRP A 44 -2.26 12.13 7.74
N ALA A 45 -3.31 11.47 7.27
CA ALA A 45 -3.21 10.15 6.65
C ALA A 45 -2.43 10.24 5.33
N ASP A 46 -2.73 11.27 4.54
CA ASP A 46 -2.00 11.56 3.30
C ASP A 46 -0.53 11.89 3.60
N ILE A 47 -0.26 12.66 4.65
CA ILE A 47 1.11 12.95 5.10
C ILE A 47 1.85 11.67 5.45
N ILE A 48 1.24 10.76 6.21
CA ILE A 48 1.89 9.48 6.58
C ILE A 48 2.17 8.64 5.33
N ALA A 49 1.21 8.51 4.41
CA ALA A 49 1.42 7.77 3.18
C ALA A 49 2.60 8.33 2.37
N TYR A 50 2.68 9.65 2.26
CA TYR A 50 3.77 10.35 1.58
C TYR A 50 5.12 10.18 2.28
N GLU A 51 5.16 10.31 3.61
CA GLU A 51 6.37 10.08 4.39
C GLU A 51 6.88 8.65 4.24
N LEU A 52 6.00 7.66 4.32
CA LEU A 52 6.37 6.26 4.11
C LEU A 52 6.94 6.07 2.70
N ALA A 53 6.33 6.67 1.67
CA ALA A 53 6.80 6.56 0.29
C ALA A 53 8.18 7.20 0.08
N GLU A 54 8.40 8.42 0.57
CA GLU A 54 9.69 9.12 0.43
C GLU A 54 10.85 8.38 1.10
N ASN A 55 10.57 7.65 2.17
CA ASN A 55 11.57 6.91 2.93
C ASN A 55 11.56 5.40 2.62
N ALA A 56 10.69 4.93 1.71
CA ALA A 56 10.46 3.52 1.46
C ALA A 56 11.70 2.76 1.00
N ARG A 57 12.61 3.41 0.25
CA ARG A 57 13.86 2.78 -0.19
C ARG A 57 14.77 2.42 0.98
N ASN A 58 14.82 3.27 2.01
CA ASN A 58 15.71 3.10 3.15
C ASN A 58 15.11 2.21 4.24
N HIS A 59 13.78 2.08 4.26
CA HIS A 59 13.03 1.33 5.26
C HIS A 59 12.17 0.24 4.63
N TYR A 60 12.63 -0.33 3.50
CA TYR A 60 11.82 -1.28 2.73
C TYR A 60 11.44 -2.50 3.57
N ASP A 61 12.41 -3.11 4.26
CA ASP A 61 12.16 -4.30 5.07
C ASP A 61 11.19 -4.00 6.24
N GLU A 62 11.35 -2.85 6.90
CA GLU A 62 10.45 -2.39 7.97
C GLU A 62 9.01 -2.21 7.46
N LEU A 63 8.83 -1.68 6.23
CA LEU A 63 7.52 -1.54 5.61
C LEU A 63 6.88 -2.90 5.36
N ILE A 64 7.64 -3.86 4.83
CA ILE A 64 7.12 -5.20 4.54
C ILE A 64 6.74 -5.93 5.85
N ASP A 65 7.54 -5.77 6.90
CA ASP A 65 7.23 -6.33 8.21
C ASP A 65 6.03 -5.65 8.86
N ALA A 66 5.86 -4.34 8.70
CA ALA A 66 4.65 -3.63 9.14
C ALA A 66 3.40 -4.11 8.39
N PHE A 67 3.49 -4.29 7.07
CA PHE A 67 2.38 -4.84 6.28
C PHE A 67 1.95 -6.22 6.79
N ARG A 68 2.91 -7.14 7.01
CA ARG A 68 2.62 -8.51 7.46
C ARG A 68 2.04 -8.57 8.87
N ARG A 69 2.50 -7.70 9.78
CA ARG A 69 2.01 -7.67 11.18
C ARG A 69 0.59 -7.14 11.30
N HIS A 70 0.16 -6.33 10.35
CA HIS A 70 -1.10 -5.59 10.43
C HIS A 70 -2.04 -5.90 9.25
N GLU A 71 -1.92 -7.03 8.57
CA GLU A 71 -2.93 -7.45 7.59
C GLU A 71 -4.15 -8.01 8.33
N PRO A 72 -5.40 -7.59 8.02
CA PRO A 72 -5.85 -6.67 6.95
C PRO A 72 -6.28 -5.27 7.45
N ASP A 73 -5.51 -4.65 8.34
CA ASP A 73 -5.81 -3.35 8.94
C ASP A 73 -5.33 -2.15 8.08
N ASP A 74 -5.72 -0.94 8.50
CA ASP A 74 -5.36 0.33 7.86
C ASP A 74 -3.85 0.47 7.63
N VAL A 75 -3.00 -0.02 8.54
CA VAL A 75 -1.54 0.05 8.39
C VAL A 75 -1.07 -0.65 7.12
N ALA A 76 -1.59 -1.84 6.82
CA ALA A 76 -1.24 -2.57 5.61
C ALA A 76 -1.68 -1.81 4.35
N LEU A 77 -2.84 -1.13 4.40
CA LEU A 77 -3.30 -0.27 3.32
C LEU A 77 -2.36 0.91 3.08
N TYR A 78 -1.94 1.63 4.13
CA TYR A 78 -1.01 2.75 4.00
C TYR A 78 0.37 2.31 3.49
N VAL A 79 0.84 1.12 3.88
CA VAL A 79 2.07 0.54 3.31
C VAL A 79 1.89 0.28 1.81
N MET A 80 0.77 -0.29 1.38
CA MET A 80 0.50 -0.51 -0.05
C MET A 80 0.44 0.78 -0.85
N MET A 81 -0.21 1.82 -0.31
CA MET A 81 -0.20 3.17 -0.91
C MET A 81 1.21 3.73 -1.02
N ALA A 82 2.03 3.59 0.03
CA ALA A 82 3.40 4.06 0.05
C ALA A 82 4.27 3.37 -1.01
N LEU A 83 4.15 2.05 -1.15
CA LEU A 83 4.88 1.27 -2.17
C LEU A 83 4.44 1.63 -3.59
N GLU A 84 3.15 1.89 -3.81
CA GLU A 84 2.64 2.40 -5.08
C GLU A 84 3.28 3.74 -5.44
N MET A 85 3.32 4.69 -4.50
CA MET A 85 3.90 6.01 -4.73
C MET A 85 5.42 5.98 -4.89
N ALA A 86 6.11 5.09 -4.17
CA ALA A 86 7.57 5.01 -4.21
C ALA A 86 8.12 4.33 -5.47
N VAL A 87 7.29 3.53 -6.16
CA VAL A 87 7.62 2.86 -7.43
C VAL A 87 8.98 2.16 -7.36
N LEU A 88 9.19 1.35 -6.32
CA LEU A 88 10.50 0.73 -6.07
C LEU A 88 10.69 -0.55 -6.90
N PRO A 89 11.69 -0.65 -7.79
CA PRO A 89 11.91 -1.89 -8.55
C PRO A 89 12.19 -3.11 -7.66
N GLY A 90 12.80 -2.89 -6.49
CA GLY A 90 13.05 -3.96 -5.51
C GLY A 90 11.79 -4.53 -4.86
N SER A 91 10.62 -3.90 -5.02
CA SER A 91 9.37 -4.38 -4.43
C SER A 91 8.58 -5.35 -5.31
N VAL A 92 9.03 -5.62 -6.54
CA VAL A 92 8.30 -6.44 -7.53
C VAL A 92 7.92 -7.81 -6.97
N ASP A 93 8.84 -8.51 -6.30
CA ASP A 93 8.57 -9.85 -5.78
C ASP A 93 7.50 -9.84 -4.68
N PHE A 94 7.56 -8.84 -3.80
CA PHE A 94 6.54 -8.65 -2.76
C PHE A 94 5.17 -8.34 -3.38
N LEU A 95 5.11 -7.39 -4.33
CA LEU A 95 3.88 -6.99 -5.00
C LEU A 95 3.26 -8.16 -5.79
N ALA A 96 4.08 -8.97 -6.46
CA ALA A 96 3.64 -10.20 -7.11
C ALA A 96 3.05 -11.20 -6.09
N GLY A 97 3.66 -11.30 -4.90
CA GLY A 97 3.13 -12.06 -3.77
C GLY A 97 1.74 -11.59 -3.35
N VAL A 98 1.54 -10.28 -3.23
CA VAL A 98 0.24 -9.67 -2.90
C VAL A 98 -0.82 -10.03 -3.94
N LEU A 99 -0.48 -9.97 -5.24
CA LEU A 99 -1.40 -10.36 -6.31
C LEU A 99 -1.80 -11.84 -6.25
N ARG A 100 -0.85 -12.73 -5.93
CA ARG A 100 -1.11 -14.18 -5.80
C ARG A 100 -2.00 -14.51 -4.60
N ASN A 101 -1.84 -13.78 -3.50
CA ASN A 101 -2.67 -13.98 -2.31
C ASN A 101 -4.13 -13.57 -2.53
N GLY A 102 -4.42 -12.78 -3.58
CA GLY A 102 -5.78 -12.48 -4.00
C GLY A 102 -6.54 -11.52 -3.08
N ASN A 103 -5.86 -10.82 -2.18
CA ASN A 103 -6.51 -9.85 -1.30
C ASN A 103 -7.05 -8.67 -2.13
N ALA A 104 -8.38 -8.60 -2.27
CA ALA A 104 -9.07 -7.61 -3.10
C ALA A 104 -8.77 -6.16 -2.70
N THR A 105 -8.49 -5.92 -1.41
CA THR A 105 -8.16 -4.59 -0.89
C THR A 105 -6.82 -4.09 -1.45
N PHE A 106 -5.82 -4.98 -1.54
CA PHE A 106 -4.45 -4.60 -1.90
C PHE A 106 -4.14 -4.79 -3.38
N ARG A 107 -4.89 -5.66 -4.07
CA ARG A 107 -4.72 -5.93 -5.50
C ARG A 107 -4.62 -4.65 -6.36
N PRO A 108 -5.54 -3.67 -6.28
CA PRO A 108 -5.46 -2.49 -7.15
C PRO A 108 -4.19 -1.65 -6.91
N TYR A 109 -3.68 -1.58 -5.67
CA TYR A 109 -2.43 -0.89 -5.35
C TYR A 109 -1.22 -1.65 -5.94
N ALA A 110 -1.18 -2.97 -5.77
CA ALA A 110 -0.13 -3.80 -6.31
C ALA A 110 -0.06 -3.75 -7.84
N GLU A 111 -1.21 -3.77 -8.51
CA GLU A 111 -1.28 -3.65 -9.98
C GLU A 111 -0.76 -2.29 -10.47
N ARG A 112 -1.21 -1.18 -9.84
CA ARG A 112 -0.75 0.16 -10.22
C ARG A 112 0.75 0.35 -9.97
N ALA A 113 1.24 -0.14 -8.83
CA ALA A 113 2.66 -0.12 -8.49
C ALA A 113 3.51 -0.89 -9.53
N LEU A 114 3.13 -2.12 -9.88
CA LEU A 114 3.85 -2.92 -10.88
C LEU A 114 3.80 -2.30 -12.28
N LYS A 115 2.67 -1.69 -12.66
CA LYS A 115 2.55 -0.93 -13.91
C LYS A 115 3.48 0.28 -13.93
N ALA A 116 3.58 1.00 -12.81
CA ALA A 116 4.45 2.17 -12.70
C ALA A 116 5.95 1.80 -12.70
N ILE A 117 6.31 0.65 -12.13
CA ILE A 117 7.69 0.14 -12.11
C ILE A 117 8.18 -0.22 -13.54
N ASP A 118 7.29 -0.77 -14.36
CA ASP A 118 7.51 -1.09 -15.78
C ASP A 118 8.83 -1.83 -16.12
N THR A 119 9.28 -2.72 -15.25
CA THR A 119 10.38 -3.64 -15.54
C THR A 119 9.87 -4.89 -16.27
N LYS A 120 10.78 -5.69 -16.82
CA LYS A 120 10.40 -6.98 -17.43
C LYS A 120 9.72 -7.86 -16.38
N GLU A 121 10.28 -7.89 -15.18
CA GLU A 121 9.82 -8.65 -14.04
C GLU A 121 8.41 -8.19 -13.60
N SER A 122 8.16 -6.88 -13.55
CA SER A 122 6.83 -6.36 -13.17
C SER A 122 5.75 -6.68 -14.20
N ARG A 123 6.08 -6.59 -15.50
CA ARG A 123 5.16 -7.00 -16.59
C ARG A 123 4.86 -8.49 -16.54
N THR A 124 5.87 -9.33 -16.29
CA THR A 124 5.67 -10.78 -16.11
C THR A 124 4.79 -11.08 -14.90
N ALA A 125 5.01 -10.39 -13.77
CA ALA A 125 4.17 -10.55 -12.58
C ALA A 125 2.69 -10.22 -12.86
N LEU A 126 2.42 -9.10 -13.56
CA LEU A 126 1.07 -8.71 -13.97
C LEU A 126 0.42 -9.74 -14.89
N PHE A 127 1.16 -10.23 -15.90
CA PHE A 127 0.65 -11.25 -16.83
C PHE A 127 0.29 -12.55 -16.11
N ASN A 128 1.12 -13.01 -15.18
CA ASN A 128 0.85 -14.22 -14.42
C ASN A 128 -0.38 -14.06 -13.50
N ALA A 129 -0.61 -12.86 -12.97
CA ALA A 129 -1.75 -12.57 -12.11
C ALA A 129 -3.09 -12.50 -12.87
N THR A 130 -3.11 -12.10 -14.14
CA THR A 130 -4.30 -12.12 -14.99
C THR A 130 -4.64 -13.52 -15.50
N VAL A 131 -3.64 -14.35 -15.79
CA VAL A 131 -3.87 -15.76 -16.20
C VAL A 131 -4.37 -16.62 -15.02
N ALA A 132 -4.08 -16.23 -13.78
CA ALA A 132 -4.44 -16.96 -12.58
C ALA A 132 -5.86 -16.65 -12.04
N GLU A 133 -6.68 -15.84 -12.71
CA GLU A 133 -8.07 -15.64 -12.26
C GLU A 133 -8.84 -16.98 -12.32
N PRO A 134 -9.49 -17.42 -11.22
CA PRO A 134 -10.28 -18.62 -11.26
C PRO A 134 -11.44 -18.40 -12.22
N CYS A 135 -11.57 -19.31 -13.19
CA CYS A 135 -12.77 -19.50 -13.99
C CYS A 135 -13.94 -19.53 -13.00
N GLY A 136 -14.75 -18.46 -13.00
CA GLY A 136 -15.84 -18.29 -12.07
C GLY A 136 -16.65 -19.57 -11.97
N GLU A 137 -16.96 -19.97 -10.74
CA GLU A 137 -17.85 -21.06 -10.41
C GLU A 137 -19.08 -20.97 -11.31
N ARG A 138 -19.15 -21.85 -12.32
CA ARG A 138 -20.44 -22.18 -12.93
C ARG A 138 -21.22 -22.89 -11.84
N GLU A 139 -22.10 -22.16 -11.17
CA GLU A 139 -23.17 -22.80 -10.41
C GLU A 139 -23.82 -23.85 -11.32
N PRO A 140 -23.86 -25.13 -10.91
CA PRO A 140 -24.61 -26.12 -11.66
C PRO A 140 -26.08 -25.71 -11.65
N PRO A 141 -26.80 -25.84 -12.78
CA PRO A 141 -28.21 -25.49 -12.83
C PRO A 141 -28.97 -26.32 -11.80
N MET A 142 -29.59 -25.65 -10.82
CA MET A 142 -30.54 -26.26 -9.91
C MET A 142 -31.65 -26.92 -10.72
N THR A 143 -31.61 -28.25 -10.79
CA THR A 143 -32.74 -29.06 -11.22
C THR A 143 -33.88 -28.84 -10.23
N ARG A 144 -34.89 -28.06 -10.64
CA ARG A 144 -36.20 -28.05 -9.99
C ARG A 144 -36.81 -29.42 -10.17
N ASP A 145 -36.74 -30.25 -9.14
CA ASP A 145 -37.57 -31.43 -9.03
C ASP A 145 -39.03 -31.01 -8.89
N LEU A 146 -39.76 -31.15 -10.00
CA LEU A 146 -41.21 -31.28 -10.02
C LEU A 146 -41.54 -32.75 -9.68
N LYS A 147 -42.17 -32.96 -8.52
CA LYS A 147 -43.06 -34.08 -8.13
C LYS A 147 -43.36 -33.92 -6.63
N SER A 148 -44.57 -34.04 -6.10
CA SER A 148 -45.87 -34.50 -6.61
C SER A 148 -46.97 -33.83 -5.78
#